data_AF-A0A1H5YV12-F1
#
_entry.id   AF-A0A1H5YV12-F1
#
_cell.length_a   1.000
_cell.length_b   1.000
_cell.length_c   1.000
_cell.angle_alpha   90.00
_cell.angle_beta   90.00
_cell.angle_gamma   90.00
#
_symmetry.space_group_name_H-M   'P 1'
#
loop_
_entity.id
_entity.type
_entity.pdbx_description
1 polymer ?
#
loop_
_entity_poly.entity_id
_entity_poly.type
_entity_poly.pdbx_seq_one_letter_code
_entity_poly.pdbx_strand_id
1 'polypeptide(L)'
;MDWIKIIHLLCVMGWMTSIFAVPRALIYWKREYARLGEFGPLGDLTIRLYRFSAGLGVIALITGLWLGGLWGMPNWVWLKLALVSGLVVHYIWTGRMVLRAKRGEFKESDMFLRIFNEVSVFAVIAVLWVVVVKPF
;
A
#
# COMPACT_ATOMS: atom_id res chain seq x y z
N MET A 1 -5.20 22.90 12.27
CA MET A 1 -5.51 21.46 12.08
C MET A 1 -5.48 21.05 10.62
N ASP A 2 -5.84 21.95 9.69
CA ASP A 2 -6.01 21.59 8.29
C ASP A 2 -4.69 21.22 7.60
N TRP A 3 -3.57 21.81 7.99
CA TRP A 3 -2.25 21.40 7.53
C TRP A 3 -1.91 19.93 7.84
N ILE A 4 -2.28 19.42 9.03
CA ILE A 4 -2.06 18.00 9.37
C ILE A 4 -2.93 17.11 8.47
N LYS A 5 -4.18 17.52 8.20
CA LYS A 5 -5.06 16.79 7.27
C LYS A 5 -4.50 16.81 5.85
N ILE A 6 -3.97 17.94 5.38
CA ILE A 6 -3.34 18.06 4.05
C ILE A 6 -2.14 17.11 3.96
N ILE A 7 -1.24 17.14 4.95
CA ILE A 7 -0.08 16.25 5.01
C ILE A 7 -0.52 14.78 5.06
N HIS A 8 -1.51 14.46 5.89
CA HIS A 8 -2.07 13.12 5.99
C HIS A 8 -2.60 12.63 4.64
N LEU A 9 -3.44 13.42 3.98
CA LEU A 9 -4.03 13.06 2.69
C LEU A 9 -2.96 12.90 1.61
N LEU A 10 -1.98 13.80 1.54
CA LEU A 10 -0.84 13.67 0.63
C LEU A 10 -0.10 12.34 0.85
N CYS A 11 0.20 12.02 2.10
CA CYS A 11 0.90 10.80 2.47
C CYS A 11 0.06 9.54 2.17
N VAL A 12 -1.25 9.57 2.42
CA VAL A 12 -2.16 8.48 2.06
C VAL A 12 -2.17 8.27 0.55
N MET A 13 -2.33 9.32 -0.26
CA MET A 13 -2.31 9.21 -1.72
C MET A 13 -0.98 8.62 -2.21
N GLY A 14 0.14 9.10 -1.68
CA GLY A 14 1.46 8.57 -2.01
C GLY A 14 1.68 7.14 -1.54
N TRP A 15 1.10 6.74 -0.41
CA TRP A 15 1.15 5.35 0.06
C TRP A 15 0.32 4.41 -0.84
N MET A 16 -0.86 4.86 -1.28
CA MET A 16 -1.74 4.09 -2.17
C MET A 16 -1.07 3.79 -3.51
N THR A 17 -0.17 4.64 -4.00
CA THR A 17 0.56 4.38 -5.26
C THR A 17 1.25 3.02 -5.27
N SER A 18 1.96 2.66 -4.20
CA SER A 18 2.65 1.37 -4.14
C SER A 18 1.70 0.21 -3.84
N ILE A 19 0.66 0.42 -3.02
CA ILE A 19 -0.33 -0.63 -2.73
C ILE A 19 -0.99 -1.13 -4.02
N PHE A 20 -1.25 -0.23 -4.97
CA PHE A 20 -1.88 -0.56 -6.25
C PHE A 20 -0.90 -0.88 -7.38
N ALA A 21 0.25 -0.20 -7.44
CA ALA A 21 1.15 -0.37 -8.57
C ALA A 21 2.09 -1.56 -8.40
N VAL A 22 2.62 -1.81 -7.19
CA VAL A 22 3.71 -2.78 -7.00
C VAL A 22 3.31 -4.24 -7.28
N PRO A 23 2.14 -4.74 -6.83
CA PRO A 23 1.74 -6.11 -7.16
C PRO A 23 1.68 -6.37 -8.67
N ARG A 24 1.20 -5.39 -9.45
CA ARG A 24 1.18 -5.46 -10.91
C ARG A 24 2.58 -5.28 -11.50
N ALA A 25 3.38 -4.38 -10.96
CA ALA A 25 4.77 -4.18 -11.39
C ALA A 25 5.60 -5.46 -11.21
N LEU A 26 5.35 -6.28 -10.19
CA LEU A 26 5.99 -7.58 -10.01
C LEU A 26 5.72 -8.55 -11.18
N ILE A 27 4.55 -8.51 -11.79
CA ILE A 27 4.23 -9.31 -12.98
C ILE A 27 5.13 -8.89 -14.16
N TYR A 28 5.23 -7.58 -14.39
CA TYR A 28 6.04 -7.05 -15.48
C TYR A 28 7.54 -7.25 -15.21
N TRP A 29 7.97 -7.11 -13.96
CA TRP A 29 9.36 -7.33 -13.56
C TRP A 29 9.75 -8.80 -13.71
N LYS A 30 8.87 -9.74 -13.38
CA LYS A 30 9.08 -11.17 -13.69
C LYS A 30 9.34 -11.41 -15.17
N ARG A 31 8.57 -10.77 -16.05
CA ARG A 31 8.73 -10.88 -17.51
C ARG A 31 10.02 -10.23 -18.00
N GLU A 32 10.38 -9.08 -17.44
CA GLU A 32 11.65 -8.40 -17.72
C GLU A 32 12.83 -9.29 -17.31
N TYR A 33 12.81 -9.85 -16.10
CA TYR A 33 13.85 -10.72 -15.58
C TYR A 33 13.99 -11.99 -16.44
N ALA A 34 12.88 -12.61 -16.85
CA ALA A 34 12.91 -13.75 -17.75
C ALA A 34 13.53 -13.43 -19.13
N ARG A 35 13.40 -12.18 -19.61
CA ARG A 35 13.96 -11.73 -20.89
C ARG A 35 15.44 -11.34 -20.78
N LEU A 36 15.81 -10.63 -19.72
CA LEU A 36 17.18 -10.11 -19.54
C LEU A 36 18.11 -11.13 -18.90
N GLY A 37 17.58 -12.06 -18.10
CA GLY A 37 18.36 -12.99 -17.27
C GLY A 37 18.99 -12.33 -16.03
N GLU A 38 18.78 -11.03 -15.83
CA GLU A 38 19.36 -10.24 -14.74
C GLU A 38 18.40 -9.17 -14.21
N PHE A 39 18.85 -8.45 -13.18
CA PHE A 39 18.10 -7.36 -12.56
C PHE A 39 18.02 -6.15 -13.51
N GLY A 40 16.81 -5.86 -14.01
CA GLY A 40 16.58 -4.78 -14.96
C GLY A 40 16.02 -3.48 -14.36
N PRO A 41 15.82 -2.45 -15.21
CA PRO A 41 15.33 -1.13 -14.82
C PRO A 41 13.94 -1.16 -14.15
N LEU A 42 13.06 -2.08 -14.54
CA LEU A 42 11.73 -2.18 -13.94
C LEU A 42 11.81 -2.68 -12.49
N GLY A 43 12.76 -3.56 -12.20
CA GLY A 43 13.07 -3.96 -10.83
C GLY A 43 13.53 -2.80 -9.96
N ASP A 44 14.44 -1.97 -10.48
CA ASP A 44 14.93 -0.77 -9.78
C ASP A 44 13.77 0.20 -9.49
N LEU A 45 12.95 0.51 -10.50
CA LEU A 45 11.77 1.35 -10.35
C LEU A 45 10.80 0.80 -9.31
N THR A 46 10.51 -0.51 -9.36
CA THR A 46 9.56 -1.16 -8.43
C THR A 46 10.05 -1.04 -6.98
N ILE A 47 11.34 -1.26 -6.73
CA ILE A 47 11.93 -1.14 -5.39
C ILE A 47 11.93 0.32 -4.91
N ARG A 48 12.31 1.27 -5.78
CA ARG A 48 12.31 2.70 -5.42
C ARG A 48 10.90 3.18 -5.10
N LEU A 49 9.93 2.79 -5.92
CA LEU A 49 8.51 3.11 -5.69
C LEU A 49 8.01 2.53 -4.36
N TYR A 50 8.32 1.25 -4.10
CA TYR A 50 7.98 0.62 -2.82
C TYR A 50 8.60 1.38 -1.64
N ARG A 51 9.91 1.64 -1.65
CA ARG A 51 10.60 2.32 -0.54
C ARG A 51 10.11 3.75 -0.32
N PHE A 52 9.90 4.51 -1.38
CA PHE A 52 9.38 5.87 -1.31
C PHE A 52 7.98 5.89 -0.68
N SER A 53 7.12 5.00 -1.16
CA SER A 53 5.75 4.86 -0.68
C SER A 53 5.68 4.38 0.78
N ALA A 54 6.64 3.56 1.22
CA ALA A 54 6.73 3.10 2.62
C ALA A 54 6.94 4.27 3.59
N GLY A 55 7.81 5.23 3.24
CA GLY A 55 8.04 6.43 4.03
C GLY A 55 6.76 7.27 4.16
N LEU A 56 6.03 7.45 3.07
CA LEU A 56 4.73 8.13 3.07
C LEU A 56 3.69 7.36 3.89
N GLY A 57 3.67 6.04 3.80
CA GLY A 57 2.79 5.18 4.62
C GLY A 57 3.01 5.38 6.12
N VAL A 58 4.27 5.44 6.57
CA VAL A 58 4.60 5.70 7.99
C VAL A 58 4.06 7.06 8.43
N ILE A 59 4.30 8.11 7.65
CA ILE A 59 3.81 9.46 7.96
C ILE A 59 2.27 9.48 7.96
N ALA A 60 1.62 8.79 7.02
CA ALA A 60 0.17 8.66 6.94
C ALA A 60 -0.41 7.99 8.20
N LEU A 61 0.23 6.94 8.71
CA LEU A 61 -0.20 6.25 9.93
C LEU A 61 -0.06 7.14 11.16
N ILE A 62 1.08 7.80 11.34
CA ILE A 62 1.34 8.70 12.48
C ILE A 62 0.33 9.85 12.48
N THR A 63 0.18 10.54 11.35
CA THR A 63 -0.76 11.65 11.21
C THR A 63 -2.21 11.19 11.31
N GLY A 64 -2.53 9.98 10.86
CA GLY A 64 -3.86 9.38 10.98
C GLY A 64 -4.24 9.09 12.43
N LEU A 65 -3.33 8.50 13.21
CA LEU A 65 -3.52 8.26 14.65
C LEU A 65 -3.61 9.56 15.43
N TRP A 66 -2.79 10.56 15.09
CA TRP A 66 -2.88 11.90 15.68
C TRP A 66 -4.27 12.50 15.47
N LEU A 67 -4.77 12.52 14.23
CA LEU A 67 -6.11 13.04 13.92
C LEU A 67 -7.21 12.24 14.63
N GLY A 68 -7.09 10.92 14.70
CA GLY A 68 -8.01 10.06 15.45
C GLY A 68 -8.06 10.39 16.94
N GLY A 69 -6.89 10.60 17.55
CA GLY A 69 -6.79 11.03 18.95
C GLY A 69 -7.43 12.39 19.21
N LEU A 70 -7.24 13.36 18.30
CA LEU A 70 -7.91 14.67 18.39
C LEU A 70 -9.43 14.59 18.28
N TRP A 71 -9.97 13.58 17.59
CA TRP A 71 -11.40 13.36 17.48
C TRP A 71 -12.00 12.54 18.64
N GLY A 72 -11.18 12.15 19.62
CA GLY A 72 -11.63 11.30 20.74
C GLY A 72 -11.84 9.85 20.35
N MET A 73 -11.28 9.41 19.23
CA MET A 73 -11.33 8.02 18.73
C MET A 73 -12.75 7.41 18.71
N PRO A 74 -13.71 8.04 18.00
CA PRO A 74 -15.06 7.50 17.87
C PRO A 74 -15.03 6.13 17.17
N ASN A 75 -16.12 5.38 17.30
CA ASN A 75 -16.21 4.00 16.83
C ASN A 75 -15.84 3.84 15.34
N TRP A 76 -16.23 4.80 14.47
CA TRP A 76 -15.83 4.79 13.06
C TRP A 76 -14.32 4.90 12.84
N VAL A 77 -13.59 5.59 13.71
CA VAL A 77 -12.13 5.65 13.63
C VAL A 77 -11.51 4.31 14.00
N TRP A 78 -12.04 3.61 15.02
CA TRP A 78 -11.60 2.24 15.33
C TRP A 78 -11.83 1.28 14.17
N LEU A 79 -13.00 1.34 13.51
CA LEU A 79 -13.25 0.56 12.31
C LEU A 79 -12.26 0.92 11.19
N LYS A 80 -12.04 2.21 10.95
CA LYS A 80 -11.06 2.67 9.95
C LYS A 80 -9.66 2.12 10.27
N LEU A 81 -9.23 2.17 11.52
CA LEU A 81 -7.92 1.66 11.94
C LEU A 81 -7.81 0.16 11.70
N ALA A 82 -8.84 -0.63 12.01
CA ALA A 82 -8.83 -2.07 11.72
C ALA A 82 -8.65 -2.36 10.21
N LEU A 83 -9.36 -1.63 9.34
CA LEU A 83 -9.20 -1.76 7.89
C LEU A 83 -7.80 -1.33 7.41
N VAL A 84 -7.30 -0.21 7.94
CA VAL A 84 -5.95 0.29 7.62
C VAL A 84 -4.87 -0.69 8.10
N SER A 85 -5.04 -1.35 9.25
CA SER A 85 -4.15 -2.41 9.70
C SER A 85 -4.11 -3.58 8.71
N GLY A 86 -5.25 -3.95 8.13
CA GLY A 86 -5.30 -4.91 7.02
C GLY A 86 -4.48 -4.47 5.81
N LEU A 87 -4.57 -3.20 5.42
CA LEU A 87 -3.75 -2.62 4.36
C LEU A 87 -2.25 -2.61 4.71
N VAL A 88 -1.87 -2.37 5.97
CA VAL A 88 -0.48 -2.48 6.43
C VAL A 88 0.03 -3.91 6.28
N VAL A 89 -0.75 -4.92 6.68
CA VAL A 89 -0.38 -6.33 6.51
C VAL A 89 -0.20 -6.67 5.03
N HIS A 90 -1.13 -6.24 4.18
CA HIS A 90 -1.04 -6.38 2.72
C HIS A 90 0.23 -5.74 2.15
N TYR A 91 0.55 -4.53 2.61
CA TYR A 91 1.73 -3.79 2.19
C TYR A 91 3.04 -4.49 2.59
N ILE A 92 3.14 -4.96 3.83
CA ILE A 92 4.30 -5.73 4.33
C ILE A 92 4.45 -7.03 3.53
N TRP A 93 3.34 -7.70 3.22
CA TRP A 93 3.36 -8.91 2.39
C TRP A 93 3.88 -8.62 0.98
N THR A 94 3.47 -7.50 0.38
CA THR A 94 4.03 -7.01 -0.89
C THR A 94 5.54 -6.82 -0.78
N GLY A 95 6.03 -6.23 0.32
CA GLY A 95 7.46 -6.13 0.61
C GLY A 95 8.19 -7.47 0.62
N ARG A 96 7.58 -8.52 1.19
CA ARG A 96 8.15 -9.88 1.15
C ARG A 96 8.22 -10.46 -0.27
N MET A 97 7.29 -10.10 -1.15
CA MET A 97 7.37 -10.45 -2.57
C MET A 97 8.49 -9.67 -3.28
N VAL A 98 8.59 -8.36 -3.04
CA VAL A 98 9.64 -7.50 -3.62
C VAL A 98 11.05 -7.95 -3.22
N LEU A 99 11.25 -8.32 -1.95
CA LEU A 99 12.54 -8.82 -1.46
C LEU A 99 12.93 -10.17 -2.09
N ARG A 100 11.95 -11.03 -2.40
CA ARG A 100 12.18 -12.28 -3.14
C ARG A 100 12.47 -12.02 -4.62
N ALA A 101 11.69 -11.15 -5.26
CA ALA A 101 11.91 -10.74 -6.64
C ALA A 101 13.31 -10.12 -6.84
N LYS A 102 13.83 -9.38 -5.85
CA LYS A 102 15.20 -8.86 -5.87
C LYS A 102 16.28 -9.97 -5.98
N ARG A 103 15.98 -11.18 -5.49
CA ARG A 103 16.85 -12.37 -5.61
C ARG A 103 16.57 -13.20 -6.87
N GLY A 104 15.73 -12.71 -7.77
CA GLY A 104 15.28 -13.46 -8.96
C GLY A 104 14.23 -14.54 -8.66
N GLU A 105 13.68 -14.58 -7.44
CA GLU A 105 12.66 -15.55 -7.05
C GLU A 105 11.25 -14.98 -7.27
N PHE A 106 10.53 -15.51 -8.26
CA PHE A 106 9.13 -15.15 -8.53
C PHE A 106 8.21 -16.38 -8.36
N LYS A 107 7.64 -16.55 -7.15
CA LYS A 107 6.84 -17.74 -6.80
C LYS A 107 5.36 -17.59 -7.14
N GLU A 108 4.92 -16.36 -7.26
CA GLU A 108 3.53 -15.97 -7.42
C GLU A 108 3.12 -16.05 -8.89
N SER A 109 1.89 -16.52 -9.12
CA SER A 109 1.29 -16.51 -10.45
C SER A 109 0.76 -15.12 -10.80
N ASP A 110 0.70 -14.81 -12.10
CA ASP A 110 0.15 -13.55 -12.60
C ASP A 110 -1.30 -13.34 -12.13
N MET A 111 -2.10 -14.40 -12.07
CA MET A 111 -3.47 -14.35 -11.57
C MET A 111 -3.53 -14.02 -10.08
N PHE A 112 -2.68 -14.62 -9.27
CA PHE A 112 -2.60 -14.32 -7.84
C PHE A 112 -2.23 -12.86 -7.61
N LEU A 113 -1.22 -12.32 -8.31
CA LEU A 113 -0.80 -10.93 -8.16
C LEU A 113 -1.87 -9.92 -8.58
N ARG A 114 -2.69 -10.26 -9.58
CA ARG A 114 -3.88 -9.48 -9.93
C ARG A 114 -4.88 -9.50 -8.78
N ILE A 115 -5.36 -10.69 -8.39
CA ILE A 115 -6.37 -10.81 -7.33
C ILE A 115 -5.91 -10.11 -6.04
N PHE A 116 -4.64 -10.29 -5.68
CA PHE A 116 -4.03 -9.64 -4.52
C PHE A 116 -4.06 -8.11 -4.61
N ASN A 117 -3.90 -7.53 -5.81
CA ASN A 117 -4.12 -6.12 -6.06
C ASN A 117 -5.61 -5.73 -5.99
N GLU A 118 -6.50 -6.52 -6.58
CA GLU A 118 -7.94 -6.20 -6.52
C GLU A 118 -8.47 -6.20 -5.08
N VAL A 119 -7.97 -7.08 -4.21
CA VAL A 119 -8.29 -7.07 -2.77
C VAL A 119 -7.94 -5.74 -2.11
N SER A 120 -6.81 -5.11 -2.47
CA SER A 120 -6.46 -3.81 -1.89
C SER A 120 -7.40 -2.69 -2.36
N VAL A 121 -7.91 -2.78 -3.59
CA VAL A 121 -8.93 -1.83 -4.09
C VAL A 121 -10.21 -1.92 -3.26
N PHE A 122 -10.72 -3.14 -3.02
CA PHE A 122 -11.90 -3.32 -2.16
C PHE A 122 -11.68 -2.83 -0.73
N ALA A 123 -10.50 -3.10 -0.16
CA ALA A 123 -10.14 -2.60 1.17
C ALA A 123 -10.12 -1.06 1.22
N VAL A 124 -9.59 -0.40 0.18
CA VAL A 124 -9.59 1.07 0.09
C VAL A 124 -11.00 1.63 -0.08
N ILE A 125 -11.86 0.99 -0.88
CA ILE A 125 -13.28 1.36 -0.99
C ILE A 125 -13.96 1.31 0.39
N ALA A 126 -13.72 0.25 1.17
CA ALA A 126 -14.25 0.14 2.53
C ALA A 126 -13.73 1.26 3.44
N VAL A 127 -12.43 1.56 3.40
CA VAL A 127 -11.84 2.68 4.17
C VAL A 127 -12.48 4.02 3.78
N LEU A 128 -12.68 4.27 2.48
CA LEU A 128 -13.32 5.49 2.00
C LEU A 128 -14.77 5.59 2.47
N TRP A 129 -15.53 4.50 2.40
CA TRP A 129 -16.89 4.45 2.92
C TRP A 129 -16.94 4.81 4.40
N VAL A 130 -16.07 4.24 5.24
CA VAL A 130 -16.01 4.56 6.67
C VAL A 130 -15.68 6.02 6.92
N VAL A 131 -14.74 6.61 6.17
CA VAL A 131 -14.33 8.01 6.36
C VAL A 131 -15.39 9.01 5.88
N VAL A 132 -16.11 8.70 4.81
CA VAL A 132 -17.14 9.57 4.22
C VAL A 132 -18.45 9.47 5.00
N VAL A 133 -18.92 8.25 5.24
CA VAL A 133 -20.21 8.00 5.89
C VAL A 133 -20.10 8.19 7.41
N LYS A 134 -18.92 7.92 7.99
CA LYS A 134 -18.70 7.92 9.45
C LYS A 134 -19.82 7.16 10.15
N PRO A 135 -20.01 5.87 9.79
CA PRO A 135 -21.05 5.07 10.43
C PRO A 135 -20.72 5.05 11.91
N PHE A 136 -21.70 5.27 12.81
CA PHE A 136 -21.58 5.26 14.29
C PHE A 136 -20.66 6.31 14.95
#